data_AF-A0A7T8HJF8-F1
#
_entry.id   AF-A0A7T8HJF8-F1
#
_cell.length_a   1.000
_cell.length_b   1.000
_cell.length_c   1.000
_cell.angle_alpha   90.00
_cell.angle_beta   90.00
_cell.angle_gamma   90.00
#
_symmetry.space_group_name_H-M   'P 1'
#
loop_
_entity.id
_entity.type
_entity.pdbx_description
1 polymer ?
#
loop_
_entity_poly.entity_id
_entity_poly.type
_entity_poly.pdbx_seq_one_letter_code
_entity_poly.pdbx_strand_id
1 'polypeptide(L)'
;MVKVNDTDRWSLITLGNSRSKTVELKFVDSMKRQYEFSVDSFHIILDTLFLFYSCGGPAMDIRENFYPTVLGESKYNDYPEALRHLHRKLISTKNPEEIRGGGLLKYCSLLVRNYEPARPNEVKAMERYMCSRFFIDFPDISTQQAKLENYLWNHFASLQDDPQIKYDYLMILYQVVNASTVCLMNHERRLTLSLIEELALSIYNNNNSNLDYYSDNNSSDDTCSTTSSSSTCSSSKNLSASPASPPPPLQQQHPGMIPTYEIVTSVQPTVYYSSNNGYYFVSSASLNTSSPS
;
A
#
# COMPACT_ATOMS: atom_id res chain seq x y z
N MET A 1 3.17 10.56 11.30
CA MET A 1 4.62 10.85 11.21
C MET A 1 5.35 9.71 11.88
N VAL A 2 6.43 9.22 11.28
CA VAL A 2 7.31 8.16 11.82
C VAL A 2 8.74 8.70 11.88
N LYS A 3 9.50 8.33 12.91
CA LYS A 3 10.92 8.67 13.07
C LYS A 3 11.66 7.46 13.63
N VAL A 4 12.80 7.12 13.03
CA VAL A 4 13.69 6.03 13.44
C VAL A 4 15.10 6.60 13.56
N ASN A 5 15.82 6.24 14.63
CA ASN A 5 16.96 7.01 15.12
C ASN A 5 18.14 6.14 15.62
N ASP A 6 18.11 4.84 15.37
CA ASP A 6 19.06 3.85 15.91
C ASP A 6 20.15 3.52 14.87
N THR A 7 20.25 2.26 14.44
CA THR A 7 21.11 1.82 13.33
C THR A 7 20.60 2.31 11.97
N ASP A 8 19.29 2.29 11.79
CA ASP A 8 18.59 2.99 10.71
C ASP A 8 18.22 4.40 11.21
N ARG A 9 18.46 5.42 10.37
CA ARG A 9 18.08 6.82 10.63
C ARG A 9 17.28 7.39 9.47
N TRP A 10 15.99 7.57 9.70
CA TRP A 10 15.07 8.11 8.71
C TRP A 10 13.78 8.65 9.36
N SER A 11 13.04 9.45 8.61
CA SER A 11 11.70 9.90 9.00
C SER A 11 10.73 9.81 7.82
N LEU A 12 9.44 9.68 8.12
CA LEU A 12 8.39 9.58 7.11
C LEU A 12 7.16 10.40 7.50
N ILE A 13 6.70 11.21 6.53
CA ILE A 13 5.52 12.05 6.63
C ILE A 13 4.57 11.65 5.50
N THR A 14 3.46 11.02 5.88
CA THR A 14 2.36 10.69 4.97
C THR A 14 1.41 11.89 4.89
N LEU A 15 1.12 12.37 3.68
CA LEU A 15 0.19 13.47 3.40
C LEU A 15 -0.94 12.94 2.51
N GLY A 16 -2.19 13.22 2.88
CA GLY A 16 -3.36 12.83 2.09
C GLY A 16 -4.67 12.89 2.88
N ASN A 17 -5.78 13.04 2.15
CA ASN A 17 -7.15 13.03 2.70
C ASN A 17 -7.97 11.82 2.19
N SER A 18 -7.40 11.03 1.28
CA SER A 18 -8.07 9.86 0.69
C SER A 18 -7.06 8.89 0.10
N ARG A 19 -7.38 7.59 0.12
CA ARG A 19 -6.46 6.49 -0.19
C ARG A 19 -5.80 6.56 -1.58
N SER A 20 -6.47 7.16 -2.57
CA SER A 20 -5.96 7.33 -3.94
C SER A 20 -5.09 8.58 -4.13
N LYS A 21 -4.94 9.42 -3.09
CA LYS A 21 -4.20 10.69 -3.12
C LYS A 21 -3.33 10.81 -1.87
N THR A 22 -2.53 9.77 -1.62
CA THR A 22 -1.54 9.72 -0.54
C THR A 22 -0.14 9.94 -1.13
N VAL A 23 0.60 10.88 -0.57
CA VAL A 23 2.01 11.13 -0.88
C VAL A 23 2.83 10.83 0.37
N GLU A 24 3.86 10.01 0.24
CA GLU A 24 4.78 9.73 1.34
C GLU A 24 6.12 10.44 1.11
N LEU A 25 6.43 11.38 2.01
CA LEU A 25 7.70 12.09 2.04
C LEU A 25 8.62 11.35 3.02
N LYS A 26 9.61 10.64 2.48
CA LYS A 26 10.55 9.81 3.23
C LYS A 26 11.93 10.44 3.18
N PHE A 27 12.48 10.79 4.34
CA PHE A 27 13.80 11.41 4.48
C PHE A 27 14.74 10.37 5.07
N VAL A 28 15.72 9.91 4.29
CA VAL A 28 16.64 8.83 4.67
C VAL A 28 18.06 9.38 4.82
N ASP A 29 18.66 9.17 5.98
CA ASP A 29 20.10 9.40 6.23
C ASP A 29 20.84 8.05 6.17
N SER A 30 20.37 7.07 6.94
CA SER A 30 20.82 5.68 6.89
C SER A 30 19.63 4.72 6.87
N MET A 31 19.65 3.74 5.97
CA MET A 31 18.67 2.66 5.95
C MET A 31 19.32 1.40 5.39
N LYS A 32 19.48 0.38 6.24
CA LYS A 32 20.09 -0.90 5.90
C LYS A 32 19.33 -1.64 4.80
N ARG A 33 17.99 -1.60 4.85
CA ARG A 33 17.10 -2.31 3.90
C ARG A 33 16.07 -1.35 3.30
N GLN A 34 16.24 -1.07 2.00
CA GLN A 34 15.44 -0.06 1.27
C GLN A 34 14.31 -0.66 0.43
N TYR A 35 14.32 -1.98 0.19
CA TYR A 35 13.34 -2.71 -0.63
C TYR A 35 12.91 -4.00 0.06
N GLU A 36 11.80 -4.61 -0.37
CA GLU A 36 11.38 -5.92 0.13
C GLU A 36 11.59 -7.06 -0.86
N PHE A 37 11.20 -6.84 -2.11
CA PHE A 37 11.43 -7.72 -3.24
C PHE A 37 12.07 -6.93 -4.40
N SER A 38 12.61 -7.63 -5.38
CA SER A 38 13.18 -7.01 -6.58
C SER A 38 12.19 -6.10 -7.32
N VAL A 39 10.90 -6.44 -7.33
CA VAL A 39 9.85 -5.70 -8.05
C VAL A 39 9.51 -4.33 -7.45
N ASP A 40 9.86 -4.09 -6.19
CA ASP A 40 9.70 -2.81 -5.48
C ASP A 40 11.04 -2.13 -5.16
N SER A 41 12.13 -2.54 -5.83
CA SER A 41 13.49 -2.05 -5.56
C SER A 41 13.94 -0.84 -6.38
N PHE A 42 13.06 -0.32 -7.26
CA PHE A 42 13.41 0.73 -8.22
C PHE A 42 13.33 2.13 -7.61
N HIS A 43 14.40 2.90 -7.75
CA HIS A 43 14.46 4.32 -7.39
C HIS A 43 14.71 5.12 -8.67
N ILE A 44 14.02 6.24 -8.85
CA ILE A 44 14.18 7.12 -10.01
C ILE A 44 14.72 8.45 -9.50
N ILE A 45 15.93 8.82 -9.92
CA ILE A 45 16.60 10.04 -9.48
C ILE A 45 16.01 11.22 -10.24
N LEU A 46 15.32 12.10 -9.51
CA LEU A 46 14.55 13.20 -10.08
C LEU A 46 15.37 14.49 -10.31
N ASP A 47 16.63 14.53 -9.86
CA ASP A 47 17.48 15.72 -9.90
C ASP A 47 17.61 16.34 -11.31
N THR A 48 17.79 15.52 -12.35
CA THR A 48 17.88 16.00 -13.75
C THR A 48 16.54 16.50 -14.28
N LEU A 49 15.42 15.92 -13.80
CA LEU A 49 14.06 16.34 -14.13
C LEU A 49 13.73 17.68 -13.47
N PHE A 50 14.09 17.86 -12.19
CA PHE A 50 13.94 19.14 -11.50
C PHE A 50 14.83 20.23 -12.10
N LEU A 51 16.07 19.92 -12.49
CA LEU A 51 16.95 20.87 -13.16
C LEU A 51 16.39 21.32 -14.51
N PHE A 52 15.84 20.40 -15.31
CA PHE A 52 15.19 20.70 -16.58
C PHE A 52 14.08 21.74 -16.44
N TYR A 53 13.12 21.53 -15.53
CA TYR A 53 12.05 22.49 -15.27
C TYR A 53 12.55 23.80 -14.65
N SER A 54 13.58 23.75 -13.79
CA SER A 54 14.18 24.94 -13.18
C SER A 54 14.85 25.86 -14.21
N CYS A 55 15.50 25.30 -15.22
CA CYS A 55 16.15 26.06 -16.30
C CYS A 55 15.19 26.43 -17.44
N GLY A 56 14.15 25.63 -17.68
CA GLY A 56 13.25 25.79 -18.82
C GLY A 56 12.18 26.87 -18.67
N GLY A 57 11.79 27.19 -17.43
CA GLY A 57 10.69 28.13 -17.16
C GLY A 57 9.31 27.62 -17.61
N PRO A 58 8.27 28.46 -17.54
CA PRO A 58 6.86 28.03 -17.68
C PRO A 58 6.42 27.68 -19.11
N ALA A 59 7.34 27.60 -20.08
CA ALA A 59 7.05 27.27 -21.48
C ALA A 59 7.83 26.03 -21.99
N MET A 60 8.64 25.39 -21.15
CA MET A 60 9.44 24.22 -21.52
C MET A 60 8.77 22.92 -21.08
N ASP A 61 7.92 22.39 -21.96
CA ASP A 61 7.33 21.07 -21.80
C ASP A 61 8.25 19.96 -22.33
N ILE A 62 8.17 18.79 -21.70
CA ILE A 62 8.79 17.56 -22.18
C ILE A 62 8.11 17.11 -23.47
N ARG A 63 8.91 16.78 -24.50
CA ARG A 63 8.44 16.30 -25.82
C ARG A 63 9.21 15.05 -26.23
N GLU A 64 8.68 14.29 -27.17
CA GLU A 64 9.31 13.04 -27.65
C GLU A 64 10.75 13.21 -28.16
N ASN A 65 11.09 14.38 -28.73
CA ASN A 65 12.46 14.69 -29.19
C ASN A 65 13.23 15.61 -28.22
N PHE A 66 12.67 15.92 -27.04
CA PHE A 66 13.24 16.87 -26.09
C PHE A 66 12.81 16.54 -24.66
N TYR A 67 13.61 15.71 -23.99
CA TYR A 67 13.41 15.25 -22.62
C TYR A 67 14.75 15.16 -21.87
N PRO A 68 14.77 15.38 -20.54
CA PRO A 68 15.99 15.16 -19.76
C PRO A 68 16.30 13.66 -19.66
N THR A 69 17.59 13.32 -19.64
CA THR A 69 18.00 11.94 -19.27
C THR A 69 17.77 11.75 -17.77
N VAL A 70 16.97 10.75 -17.41
CA VAL A 70 16.63 10.41 -16.02
C VAL A 70 17.29 9.09 -15.65
N LEU A 71 17.92 9.01 -14.47
CA LEU A 71 18.61 7.81 -14.02
C LEU A 71 17.68 6.94 -13.15
N GLY A 72 17.53 5.68 -13.52
CA GLY A 72 16.88 4.65 -12.72
C GLY A 72 17.91 3.74 -12.04
N GLU A 73 17.79 3.56 -10.73
CA GLU A 73 18.58 2.61 -9.95
C GLU A 73 17.72 1.46 -9.45
N SER A 74 18.34 0.34 -9.09
CA SER A 74 17.69 -0.76 -8.37
C SER A 74 18.49 -1.12 -7.13
N LYS A 75 17.87 -0.99 -5.96
CA LYS A 75 18.49 -1.36 -4.67
C LYS A 75 18.59 -2.88 -4.46
N TYR A 76 18.04 -3.67 -5.39
CA TYR A 76 18.27 -5.11 -5.50
C TYR A 76 19.69 -5.44 -6.02
N ASN A 77 20.50 -4.42 -6.37
CA ASN A 77 21.89 -4.54 -6.83
C ASN A 77 22.06 -5.33 -8.15
N ASP A 78 20.99 -5.43 -8.94
CA ASP A 78 21.01 -5.85 -10.34
C ASP A 78 19.76 -5.27 -11.04
N TYR A 79 19.95 -4.21 -11.82
CA TYR A 79 18.84 -3.52 -12.49
C TYR A 79 18.22 -4.34 -13.63
N PRO A 80 18.99 -4.94 -14.57
CA PRO A 80 18.44 -5.86 -15.56
C PRO A 80 17.68 -7.05 -14.97
N GLU A 81 18.17 -7.67 -13.89
CA GLU A 81 17.47 -8.78 -13.24
C GLU A 81 16.18 -8.30 -12.55
N ALA A 82 16.22 -7.19 -11.82
CA ALA A 82 15.01 -6.62 -11.21
C ALA A 82 13.97 -6.25 -12.28
N LEU A 83 14.38 -5.65 -13.40
CA LEU A 83 13.50 -5.31 -14.52
C LEU A 83 12.90 -6.56 -15.17
N ARG A 84 13.69 -7.63 -15.35
CA ARG A 84 13.21 -8.95 -15.78
C ARG A 84 12.17 -9.52 -14.81
N HIS A 85 12.38 -9.37 -13.50
CA HIS A 85 11.43 -9.78 -12.49
C HIS A 85 10.13 -8.97 -12.57
N LEU A 86 10.19 -7.65 -12.74
CA LEU A 86 9.01 -6.81 -12.92
C LEU A 86 8.21 -7.21 -14.18
N HIS A 87 8.87 -7.33 -15.33
CA HIS A 87 8.22 -7.68 -16.60
C HIS A 87 7.59 -9.08 -16.63
N ARG A 88 8.19 -10.05 -15.91
CA ARG A 88 7.69 -11.43 -15.84
C ARG A 88 6.86 -11.71 -14.58
N LYS A 89 6.53 -10.69 -13.80
CA LYS A 89 5.85 -10.81 -12.48
C LYS A 89 6.50 -11.85 -11.56
N LEU A 90 7.82 -11.79 -11.38
CA LEU A 90 8.55 -12.74 -10.56
C LEU A 90 8.87 -12.18 -9.17
N ILE A 91 8.57 -12.96 -8.13
CA ILE A 91 8.90 -12.65 -6.74
C ILE A 91 10.32 -13.16 -6.45
N SER A 92 11.22 -12.25 -6.10
CA SER A 92 12.59 -12.59 -5.69
C SER A 92 13.11 -11.60 -4.65
N THR A 93 13.91 -12.09 -3.71
CA THR A 93 14.57 -11.31 -2.66
C THR A 93 15.93 -11.96 -2.36
N LYS A 94 16.97 -11.15 -2.11
CA LYS A 94 18.33 -11.67 -1.86
C LYS A 94 18.57 -12.02 -0.38
N ASN A 95 17.81 -11.40 0.52
CA ASN A 95 17.99 -11.48 1.97
C ASN A 95 16.64 -11.75 2.66
N PRO A 96 16.07 -12.98 2.53
CA PRO A 96 14.81 -13.35 3.18
C PRO A 96 14.87 -13.18 4.71
N GLU A 97 16.06 -13.28 5.31
CA GLU A 97 16.32 -13.10 6.74
C GLU A 97 16.19 -11.65 7.25
N GLU A 98 16.18 -10.66 6.35
CA GLU A 98 15.97 -9.25 6.72
C GLU A 98 14.51 -8.81 6.56
N ILE A 99 13.64 -9.72 6.13
CA ILE A 99 12.22 -9.46 5.91
C ILE A 99 11.47 -9.45 7.25
N ARG A 100 10.93 -8.29 7.61
CA ARG A 100 10.00 -8.09 8.74
C ARG A 100 8.63 -8.70 8.46
N GLY A 101 7.82 -8.92 9.49
CA GLY A 101 6.51 -9.59 9.40
C GLY A 101 5.56 -9.04 8.33
N GLY A 102 5.64 -7.73 8.02
CA GLY A 102 4.86 -7.13 6.93
C GLY A 102 5.15 -7.71 5.54
N GLY A 103 6.34 -8.27 5.33
CA GLY A 103 6.73 -8.90 4.07
C GLY A 103 5.96 -10.18 3.74
N LEU A 104 5.41 -10.89 4.74
CA LEU A 104 4.47 -12.01 4.50
C LEU A 104 3.19 -11.51 3.82
N LEU A 105 2.66 -10.38 4.30
CA LEU A 105 1.46 -9.77 3.74
C LEU A 105 1.72 -9.29 2.31
N LYS A 106 2.86 -8.63 2.08
CA LYS A 106 3.28 -8.22 0.72
C LYS A 106 3.52 -9.41 -0.20
N TYR A 107 4.09 -10.51 0.28
CA TYR A 107 4.25 -11.75 -0.49
C TYR A 107 2.90 -12.29 -0.97
N CYS A 108 1.93 -12.46 -0.08
CA CYS A 108 0.59 -12.92 -0.44
C CYS A 108 -0.14 -11.93 -1.37
N SER A 109 0.12 -10.63 -1.21
CA SER A 109 -0.41 -9.53 -2.03
C SER A 109 0.21 -9.47 -3.44
N LEU A 110 1.41 -10.04 -3.63
CA LEU A 110 2.01 -10.29 -4.94
C LEU A 110 1.41 -11.56 -5.57
N LEU A 111 1.29 -12.66 -4.81
CA LEU A 111 0.69 -13.91 -5.29
C LEU A 111 -0.72 -13.70 -5.86
N VAL A 112 -1.61 -13.00 -5.13
CA VAL A 112 -2.98 -12.69 -5.61
C VAL A 112 -3.01 -11.81 -6.88
N ARG A 113 -1.92 -11.11 -7.19
CA ARG A 113 -1.76 -10.31 -8.42
C ARG A 113 -1.11 -11.09 -9.57
N ASN A 114 -1.09 -12.42 -9.45
CA ASN A 114 -0.48 -13.37 -10.37
C ASN A 114 1.04 -13.13 -10.54
N TYR A 115 1.74 -12.92 -9.43
CA TYR A 115 3.20 -13.01 -9.40
C TYR A 115 3.63 -14.41 -8.95
N GLU A 116 4.68 -14.95 -9.57
CA GLU A 116 5.21 -16.28 -9.29
C GLU A 116 6.61 -16.20 -8.66
N PRO A 117 6.99 -17.10 -7.74
CA PRO A 117 8.35 -17.06 -7.19
C PRO A 117 9.43 -17.40 -8.23
N ALA A 118 10.46 -16.56 -8.33
CA ALA A 118 11.55 -16.68 -9.30
C ALA A 118 12.37 -17.99 -9.16
N ARG A 119 12.34 -18.62 -7.97
CA ARG A 119 13.06 -19.86 -7.65
C ARG A 119 12.17 -20.80 -6.82
N PRO A 120 11.34 -21.65 -7.45
CA PRO A 120 10.40 -22.53 -6.77
C PRO A 120 11.01 -23.38 -5.63
N ASN A 121 12.26 -23.81 -5.80
CA ASN A 121 12.99 -24.62 -4.81
C ASN A 121 13.28 -23.90 -3.49
N GLU A 122 13.44 -22.56 -3.52
CA GLU A 122 13.79 -21.75 -2.35
C GLU A 122 12.54 -21.20 -1.62
N VAL A 123 11.37 -21.24 -2.27
CA VAL A 123 10.09 -20.66 -1.78
C VAL A 123 9.74 -21.14 -0.39
N LYS A 124 9.81 -22.45 -0.14
CA LYS A 124 9.42 -23.02 1.16
C LYS A 124 10.39 -22.66 2.28
N ALA A 125 11.63 -22.26 1.98
CA ALA A 125 12.52 -21.67 2.97
C ALA A 125 12.15 -20.21 3.26
N MET A 126 11.88 -19.43 2.21
CA MET A 126 11.46 -18.03 2.31
C MET A 126 10.13 -17.87 3.07
N GLU A 127 9.10 -18.65 2.72
CA GLU A 127 7.80 -18.65 3.40
C GLU A 127 7.94 -18.99 4.89
N ARG A 128 8.72 -20.03 5.25
CA ARG A 128 8.99 -20.37 6.65
C ARG A 128 9.59 -19.21 7.43
N TYR A 129 10.52 -18.47 6.81
CA TYR A 129 11.11 -17.30 7.44
C TYR A 129 10.08 -16.17 7.62
N MET A 130 9.31 -15.86 6.57
CA MET A 130 8.26 -14.83 6.61
C MET A 130 7.19 -15.12 7.66
N CYS A 131 6.71 -16.38 7.74
CA CYS A 131 5.79 -16.82 8.78
C CYS A 131 6.40 -16.66 10.18
N SER A 132 7.62 -17.16 10.39
CA SER A 132 8.31 -17.00 11.69
C SER A 132 8.47 -15.53 12.09
N ARG A 133 8.84 -14.65 11.15
CA ARG A 133 8.99 -13.22 11.45
C ARG A 133 7.66 -12.51 11.66
N PHE A 134 6.58 -12.94 11.00
CA PHE A 134 5.23 -12.44 11.26
C PHE A 134 4.82 -12.69 12.72
N PHE A 135 5.00 -13.91 13.24
CA PHE A 135 4.70 -14.22 14.65
C PHE A 135 5.63 -13.50 15.65
N ILE A 136 6.89 -13.26 15.30
CA ILE A 136 7.84 -12.53 16.15
C ILE A 136 7.52 -11.03 16.21
N ASP A 137 7.20 -10.41 15.07
CA ASP A 137 6.90 -8.98 15.00
C ASP A 137 5.44 -8.66 15.43
N PHE A 138 4.52 -9.65 15.39
CA PHE A 138 3.10 -9.55 15.80
C PHE A 138 2.66 -10.75 16.66
N PRO A 139 3.08 -10.84 17.95
CA PRO A 139 2.79 -12.00 18.79
C PRO A 139 1.31 -12.12 19.19
N ASP A 140 0.63 -11.01 19.45
CA ASP A 140 -0.74 -10.99 19.97
C ASP A 140 -1.78 -11.05 18.85
N ILE A 141 -2.81 -11.88 19.01
CA ILE A 141 -3.88 -12.05 17.99
C ILE A 141 -4.62 -10.74 17.65
N SER A 142 -4.78 -9.84 18.62
CA SER A 142 -5.36 -8.51 18.43
C SER A 142 -4.47 -7.61 17.56
N THR A 143 -3.15 -7.70 17.70
CA THR A 143 -2.20 -6.96 16.85
C THR A 143 -2.19 -7.52 15.43
N GLN A 144 -2.32 -8.85 15.28
CA GLN A 144 -2.45 -9.50 13.97
C GLN A 144 -3.75 -9.09 13.27
N GLN A 145 -4.89 -9.12 13.97
CA GLN A 145 -6.19 -8.67 13.44
C GLN A 145 -6.11 -7.22 12.97
N ALA A 146 -5.71 -6.30 13.85
CA ALA A 146 -5.57 -4.89 13.50
C ALA A 146 -4.59 -4.69 12.33
N LYS A 147 -3.52 -5.47 12.25
CA LYS A 147 -2.56 -5.40 11.13
C LYS A 147 -3.16 -5.89 9.81
N LEU A 148 -3.92 -6.98 9.82
CA LEU A 148 -4.59 -7.54 8.65
C LEU A 148 -5.71 -6.62 8.15
N GLU A 149 -6.58 -6.13 9.03
CA GLU A 149 -7.64 -5.18 8.69
C GLU A 149 -7.07 -3.90 8.07
N ASN A 150 -6.04 -3.31 8.68
CA ASN A 150 -5.34 -2.14 8.11
C ASN A 150 -4.65 -2.46 6.78
N TYR A 151 -4.12 -3.68 6.59
CA TYR A 151 -3.51 -4.08 5.32
C TYR A 151 -4.56 -4.20 4.21
N LEU A 152 -5.69 -4.87 4.50
CA LEU A 152 -6.83 -4.99 3.59
C LEU A 152 -7.39 -3.62 3.21
N TRP A 153 -7.58 -2.74 4.19
CA TRP A 153 -8.08 -1.38 4.01
C TRP A 153 -7.17 -0.54 3.11
N ASN A 154 -5.85 -0.58 3.32
CA ASN A 154 -4.92 0.22 2.55
C ASN A 154 -4.68 -0.34 1.13
N HIS A 155 -4.55 -1.65 0.98
CA HIS A 155 -4.13 -2.26 -0.30
C HIS A 155 -5.27 -2.71 -1.22
N PHE A 156 -6.52 -2.79 -0.73
CA PHE A 156 -7.66 -3.36 -1.48
C PHE A 156 -8.96 -2.54 -1.37
N ALA A 157 -8.89 -1.23 -1.08
CA ALA A 157 -10.08 -0.36 -1.04
C ALA A 157 -10.17 0.56 -2.27
N SER A 158 -9.87 0.05 -3.46
CA SER A 158 -10.16 0.74 -4.72
C SER A 158 -11.64 0.57 -5.03
N LEU A 159 -12.26 1.57 -5.65
CA LEU A 159 -13.66 1.50 -6.14
C LEU A 159 -13.86 0.46 -7.27
N GLN A 160 -12.84 -0.34 -7.56
CA GLN A 160 -12.77 -1.41 -8.57
C GLN A 160 -12.19 -2.71 -7.98
N ASP A 161 -11.77 -2.73 -6.71
CA ASP A 161 -11.31 -3.97 -6.07
C ASP A 161 -12.54 -4.81 -5.75
N ASP A 162 -12.86 -5.74 -6.65
CA ASP A 162 -13.83 -6.80 -6.42
C ASP A 162 -13.54 -7.43 -5.04
N PRO A 163 -14.51 -7.48 -4.11
CA PRO A 163 -14.29 -8.06 -2.79
C PRO A 163 -13.88 -9.54 -2.85
N GLN A 164 -14.07 -10.22 -4.00
CA GLN A 164 -13.44 -11.51 -4.29
C GLN A 164 -11.91 -11.48 -4.14
N ILE A 165 -11.22 -10.42 -4.60
CA ILE A 165 -9.74 -10.30 -4.50
C ILE A 165 -9.28 -10.27 -3.04
N LYS A 166 -10.08 -9.68 -2.13
CA LYS A 166 -9.78 -9.69 -0.68
C LYS A 166 -9.93 -11.09 -0.09
N TYR A 167 -10.96 -11.82 -0.51
CA TYR A 167 -11.18 -13.21 -0.13
C TYR A 167 -10.04 -14.11 -0.63
N ASP A 168 -9.69 -14.01 -1.92
CA ASP A 168 -8.61 -14.78 -2.54
C ASP A 168 -7.26 -14.50 -1.86
N TYR A 169 -6.97 -13.23 -1.53
CA TYR A 169 -5.79 -12.85 -0.75
C TYR A 169 -5.76 -13.51 0.63
N LEU A 170 -6.89 -13.54 1.35
CA LEU A 170 -6.99 -14.20 2.66
C LEU A 170 -6.84 -15.72 2.54
N MET A 171 -7.38 -16.35 1.49
CA MET A 171 -7.20 -17.78 1.23
C MET A 171 -5.75 -18.12 0.89
N ILE A 172 -5.05 -17.29 0.11
CA ILE A 172 -3.61 -17.43 -0.13
C ILE A 172 -2.82 -17.30 1.17
N LEU A 173 -3.12 -16.29 1.99
CA LEU A 173 -2.47 -16.12 3.29
C LEU A 173 -2.71 -17.32 4.22
N TYR A 174 -3.95 -17.83 4.29
CA TYR A 174 -4.30 -19.05 5.02
C TYR A 174 -3.43 -20.23 4.57
N GLN A 175 -3.34 -20.47 3.26
CA GLN A 175 -2.56 -21.57 2.69
C GLN A 175 -1.06 -21.46 3.04
N VAL A 176 -0.47 -20.27 2.90
CA VAL A 176 0.94 -20.03 3.22
C VAL A 176 1.19 -20.22 4.72
N VAL A 177 0.37 -19.64 5.59
CA VAL A 177 0.49 -19.79 7.06
C VAL A 177 0.32 -21.25 7.49
N ASN A 178 -0.65 -21.97 6.92
CA ASN A 178 -0.89 -23.37 7.27
C ASN A 178 0.28 -24.28 6.86
N ALA A 179 0.76 -24.13 5.61
CA ALA A 179 1.79 -25.00 5.02
C ALA A 179 3.22 -24.69 5.49
N SER A 180 3.51 -23.43 5.85
CA SER A 180 4.88 -22.96 6.10
C SER A 180 5.14 -22.46 7.54
N THR A 181 4.19 -22.61 8.46
CA THR A 181 4.45 -22.40 9.90
C THR A 181 5.00 -23.67 10.55
N VAL A 182 6.10 -23.54 11.31
CA VAL A 182 6.78 -24.65 11.99
C VAL A 182 5.99 -25.12 13.22
N CYS A 183 6.01 -26.42 13.50
CA CYS A 183 5.20 -27.08 14.55
C CYS A 183 5.35 -26.52 15.97
N LEU A 184 6.44 -25.79 16.26
CA LEU A 184 6.68 -25.12 17.54
C LEU A 184 5.66 -24.01 17.86
N MET A 185 4.96 -23.47 16.84
CA MET A 185 3.97 -22.40 16.97
C MET A 185 2.54 -22.90 16.64
N ASN A 186 2.19 -24.13 17.03
CA ASN A 186 0.93 -24.75 16.63
C ASN A 186 -0.32 -24.18 17.33
N HIS A 187 -0.17 -23.44 18.44
CA HIS A 187 -1.31 -22.77 19.07
C HIS A 187 -1.61 -21.46 18.35
N GLU A 188 -0.58 -20.64 18.21
CA GLU A 188 -0.52 -19.36 17.49
C GLU A 188 -1.03 -19.56 16.06
N ARG A 189 -0.51 -20.57 15.35
CA ARG A 189 -0.97 -20.95 14.01
C ARG A 189 -2.47 -21.16 13.94
N ARG A 190 -3.06 -21.91 14.89
CA ARG A 190 -4.52 -22.17 14.88
C ARG A 190 -5.33 -20.91 15.15
N LEU A 191 -4.88 -20.04 16.05
CA LEU A 191 -5.52 -18.75 16.32
C LEU A 191 -5.49 -17.87 15.06
N THR A 192 -4.34 -17.72 14.41
CA THR A 192 -4.20 -16.90 13.20
C THR A 192 -4.97 -17.46 12.01
N LEU A 193 -5.00 -18.79 11.82
CA LEU A 193 -5.81 -19.42 10.77
C LEU A 193 -7.31 -19.18 11.01
N SER A 194 -7.79 -19.32 12.26
CA SER A 194 -9.18 -19.02 12.62
C SER A 194 -9.55 -17.55 12.38
N LEU A 195 -8.65 -16.62 12.70
CA LEU A 195 -8.81 -15.19 12.43
C LEU A 195 -8.89 -14.88 10.92
N ILE A 196 -8.02 -15.50 10.12
CA ILE A 196 -8.04 -15.33 8.65
C ILE A 196 -9.36 -15.86 8.06
N GLU A 197 -9.85 -16.99 8.56
CA GLU A 197 -11.11 -17.60 8.15
C GLU A 197 -12.31 -16.72 8.53
N GLU A 198 -12.36 -16.18 9.76
CA GLU A 198 -13.40 -15.24 10.21
C GLU A 198 -13.45 -13.97 9.36
N LEU A 199 -12.29 -13.36 9.08
CA LEU A 199 -12.19 -12.19 8.19
C LEU A 199 -12.67 -12.50 6.77
N ALA A 200 -12.34 -13.68 6.24
CA ALA A 200 -12.76 -14.09 4.90
C ALA A 200 -14.27 -14.35 4.82
N LEU A 201 -14.86 -15.01 5.82
CA LEU A 201 -16.30 -15.22 5.94
C LEU A 201 -17.07 -13.90 6.09
N SER A 202 -16.53 -12.95 6.86
CA SER A 202 -17.08 -11.60 7.00
C SER A 202 -17.15 -10.90 5.64
N ILE A 203 -16.08 -10.94 4.84
CA ILE A 203 -16.07 -10.36 3.49
C ILE A 203 -17.07 -11.08 2.57
N TYR A 204 -17.08 -12.41 2.55
CA TYR A 204 -17.99 -13.20 1.71
C TYR A 204 -19.47 -12.91 2.01
N ASN A 205 -19.84 -12.85 3.30
CA ASN A 205 -21.21 -12.57 3.72
C ASN A 205 -21.65 -11.14 3.35
N ASN A 206 -20.76 -10.16 3.46
CA ASN A 206 -21.04 -8.77 3.07
C ASN A 206 -21.21 -8.58 1.55
N ASN A 207 -20.69 -9.51 0.74
CA ASN A 207 -20.91 -9.52 -0.71
C ASN A 207 -22.30 -10.06 -1.05
N ASN A 208 -22.67 -11.20 -0.45
CA ASN A 208 -23.95 -11.85 -0.73
C ASN A 208 -25.15 -11.01 -0.24
N SER A 209 -25.03 -10.32 0.89
CA SER A 209 -26.09 -9.44 1.41
C SER A 209 -26.35 -8.20 0.54
N ASN A 210 -25.43 -7.83 -0.37
CA ASN A 210 -25.69 -6.83 -1.40
C ASN A 210 -26.45 -7.38 -2.62
N LEU A 211 -26.49 -8.71 -2.80
CA LEU A 211 -27.14 -9.38 -3.93
C LEU A 211 -28.62 -9.69 -3.63
N ASP A 212 -28.94 -10.08 -2.40
CA ASP A 212 -30.31 -10.41 -1.98
C ASP A 212 -31.27 -9.20 -2.01
N TYR A 213 -30.76 -7.97 -1.91
CA TYR A 213 -31.59 -6.74 -1.93
C TYR A 213 -32.14 -6.38 -3.32
N TYR A 214 -31.74 -7.08 -4.39
CA TYR A 214 -32.20 -6.84 -5.76
C TYR A 214 -33.16 -7.89 -6.32
N SER A 215 -33.52 -8.93 -5.56
CA SER A 215 -34.45 -9.98 -6.01
C SER A 215 -35.92 -9.76 -5.59
N ASP A 216 -36.18 -9.06 -4.49
CA ASP A 216 -37.54 -8.84 -3.96
C ASP A 216 -38.04 -7.40 -4.17
N ASN A 217 -38.44 -7.09 -5.41
CA ASN A 217 -39.30 -5.93 -5.71
C ASN A 217 -40.33 -6.28 -6.80
N ASN A 218 -41.15 -7.31 -6.53
CA ASN A 218 -42.34 -7.60 -7.31
C ASN A 218 -43.37 -8.44 -6.53
N SER A 219 -43.92 -7.90 -5.43
CA SER A 219 -45.26 -8.23 -4.94
C SER A 219 -45.76 -7.14 -3.99
N SER A 220 -47.06 -6.89 -4.04
CA SER A 220 -47.68 -5.65 -3.53
C SER A 220 -48.31 -5.79 -2.14
N ASP A 221 -48.57 -4.61 -1.57
CA ASP A 221 -49.71 -4.26 -0.72
C ASP A 221 -49.72 -4.48 0.81
N ASP A 222 -50.25 -3.44 1.45
CA ASP A 222 -51.06 -3.36 2.67
C ASP A 222 -50.46 -3.19 4.09
N THR A 223 -50.34 -1.91 4.47
CA THR A 223 -51.29 -1.22 5.40
C THR A 223 -51.17 -1.35 6.94
N CYS A 224 -51.07 -0.15 7.56
CA CYS A 224 -51.51 0.29 8.91
C CYS A 224 -50.58 0.17 10.16
N SER A 225 -50.10 1.35 10.57
CA SER A 225 -50.00 1.94 11.93
C SER A 225 -50.46 1.16 13.17
N THR A 226 -49.74 1.31 14.30
CA THR A 226 -50.21 1.96 15.56
C THR A 226 -49.15 2.00 16.68
N THR A 227 -49.16 3.06 17.53
CA THR A 227 -48.79 3.16 18.99
C THR A 227 -47.61 2.33 19.58
N SER A 228 -46.79 2.70 20.57
CA SER A 228 -46.59 3.82 21.53
C SER A 228 -45.39 3.42 22.45
N SER A 229 -44.77 4.19 23.38
CA SER A 229 -44.91 5.56 23.92
C SER A 229 -43.65 5.96 24.73
N SER A 230 -43.33 7.26 24.74
CA SER A 230 -42.60 8.05 25.78
C SER A 230 -41.75 7.40 26.90
N SER A 231 -40.54 7.93 27.10
CA SER A 231 -40.15 8.48 28.42
C SER A 231 -39.03 9.53 28.31
N THR A 232 -39.07 10.53 29.20
CA THR A 232 -38.24 11.74 29.20
C THR A 232 -37.24 11.75 30.35
N CYS A 233 -36.04 12.33 30.15
CA CYS A 233 -35.46 13.23 31.15
C CYS A 233 -34.48 14.23 30.50
N SER A 234 -34.52 15.48 30.99
CA SER A 234 -33.69 16.60 30.51
C SER A 234 -32.73 17.03 31.61
N SER A 235 -31.51 17.42 31.27
CA SER A 235 -30.66 18.27 32.13
C SER A 235 -29.56 18.96 31.32
N SER A 236 -29.75 20.25 31.08
CA SER A 236 -28.75 21.12 30.44
C SER A 236 -27.69 21.56 31.45
N LYS A 237 -26.40 21.47 31.09
CA LYS A 237 -25.36 22.35 31.62
C LYS A 237 -24.47 22.83 30.48
N ASN A 238 -24.13 24.12 30.54
CA ASN A 238 -23.51 24.88 29.47
C ASN A 238 -22.13 25.38 29.93
N LEU A 239 -21.23 25.70 28.98
CA LEU A 239 -19.93 26.39 29.18
C LEU A 239 -18.86 25.58 29.95
N SER A 240 -17.66 25.36 29.41
CA SER A 240 -16.72 26.40 28.98
C SER A 240 -15.55 25.84 28.16
N ALA A 241 -15.02 26.63 27.23
CA ALA A 241 -13.81 26.29 26.47
C ALA A 241 -12.55 26.57 27.29
N SER A 242 -11.47 25.80 27.03
CA SER A 242 -10.13 26.05 27.57
C SER A 242 -9.13 26.29 26.42
N PRO A 243 -8.08 27.12 26.62
CA PRO A 243 -7.35 27.74 25.52
C PRO A 243 -6.20 26.90 24.95
N ALA A 244 -5.84 27.20 23.71
CA ALA A 244 -4.72 26.59 23.00
C ALA A 244 -3.35 26.98 23.60
N SER A 245 -2.41 26.03 23.58
CA SER A 245 -1.02 26.23 23.99
C SER A 245 -0.21 26.95 22.90
N PRO A 246 0.75 27.83 23.24
CA PRO A 246 1.55 28.59 22.27
C PRO A 246 2.65 27.73 21.59
N PRO A 247 3.11 28.10 20.39
CA PRO A 247 4.16 27.40 19.66
C PRO A 247 5.57 27.68 20.23
N PRO A 248 6.53 26.75 20.09
CA PRO A 248 7.93 26.97 20.47
C PRO A 248 8.66 27.91 19.49
N PRO A 249 9.74 28.60 19.94
CA PRO A 249 10.40 29.65 19.18
C PRO A 249 11.31 29.15 18.05
N LEU A 250 11.47 30.01 17.03
CA LEU A 250 12.35 29.84 15.88
C LEU A 250 13.83 29.77 16.30
N GLN A 251 14.55 28.74 15.86
CA GLN A 251 16.02 28.70 15.89
C GLN A 251 16.61 29.00 14.50
N GLN A 252 17.78 29.65 14.51
CA GLN A 252 18.41 30.26 13.35
C GLN A 252 18.96 29.23 12.34
N GLN A 253 18.91 29.58 11.07
CA GLN A 253 19.54 28.82 9.99
C GLN A 253 21.05 29.05 9.97
N HIS A 254 21.83 27.97 9.90
CA HIS A 254 23.18 28.00 9.34
C HIS A 254 23.12 27.53 7.87
N PRO A 255 23.88 28.15 6.95
CA PRO A 255 23.80 27.83 5.53
C PRO A 255 24.63 26.60 5.16
N GLY A 256 24.10 25.75 4.27
CA GLY A 256 24.91 24.79 3.52
C GLY A 256 24.58 23.31 3.65
N MET A 257 23.34 22.90 3.33
CA MET A 257 23.06 21.65 2.61
C MET A 257 21.81 21.83 1.76
N ILE A 258 21.87 21.45 0.48
CA ILE A 258 20.69 21.40 -0.41
C ILE A 258 19.97 20.08 -0.11
N PRO A 259 18.70 20.07 0.31
CA PRO A 259 17.97 18.82 0.51
C PRO A 259 17.63 18.18 -0.84
N THR A 260 18.04 16.94 -1.05
CA THR A 260 17.54 16.13 -2.17
C THR A 260 16.12 15.66 -1.85
N TYR A 261 15.17 15.82 -2.77
CA TYR A 261 13.75 15.47 -2.55
C TYR A 261 13.37 14.23 -3.35
N GLU A 262 13.06 13.12 -2.69
CA GLU A 262 12.51 11.92 -3.31
C GLU A 262 10.98 11.92 -3.16
N ILE A 263 10.24 12.03 -4.27
CA ILE A 263 8.77 12.02 -4.29
C ILE A 263 8.30 10.62 -4.64
N VAL A 264 7.85 9.85 -3.66
CA VAL A 264 7.24 8.53 -3.88
C VAL A 264 5.73 8.70 -4.04
N THR A 265 5.24 8.58 -5.27
CA THR A 265 3.80 8.61 -5.58
C THR A 265 3.17 7.23 -5.45
N SER A 266 2.01 7.12 -4.80
CA SER A 266 1.29 5.85 -4.62
C SER A 266 0.55 5.37 -5.88
N VAL A 267 0.69 6.07 -7.01
CA VAL A 267 0.05 5.76 -8.29
C VAL A 267 1.15 5.28 -9.24
N GLN A 268 1.08 4.03 -9.68
CA GLN A 268 1.84 3.62 -10.86
C GLN A 268 1.22 4.33 -12.08
N PRO A 269 1.95 5.18 -12.81
CA PRO A 269 1.42 5.77 -14.03
C PRO A 269 1.19 4.68 -15.07
N THR A 270 0.09 4.75 -15.83
CA THR A 270 -0.18 3.79 -16.90
C THR A 270 0.88 3.91 -17.98
N VAL A 271 1.78 2.91 -18.04
CA VAL A 271 2.83 2.84 -19.04
C VAL A 271 2.29 2.12 -20.26
N TYR A 272 2.30 2.79 -21.41
CA TYR A 272 1.98 2.17 -22.69
C TYR A 272 3.27 1.77 -23.40
N TYR A 273 3.23 0.64 -24.12
CA TYR A 273 4.34 0.12 -24.91
C TYR A 273 4.01 0.24 -26.41
N SER A 274 4.81 1.01 -27.13
CA SER A 274 4.77 1.03 -28.60
C SER A 274 5.90 0.15 -29.14
N SER A 275 5.56 -0.74 -30.07
CA SER A 275 6.51 -1.68 -30.70
C SER A 275 7.67 -1.00 -31.45
N ASN A 276 7.55 0.29 -31.78
CA ASN A 276 8.60 1.05 -32.45
C ASN A 276 9.34 2.05 -31.55
N ASN A 277 8.71 2.63 -30.51
CA ASN A 277 9.28 3.74 -29.71
C ASN A 277 9.36 3.49 -28.18
N GLY A 278 9.06 2.29 -27.69
CA GLY A 278 9.28 1.93 -26.28
C GLY A 278 8.17 2.39 -25.31
N TYR A 279 8.57 2.72 -24.08
CA TYR A 279 7.66 3.01 -22.96
C TYR A 279 7.41 4.51 -22.80
N TYR A 280 6.14 4.92 -22.69
CA TYR A 280 5.76 6.32 -22.48
C TYR A 280 4.69 6.50 -21.40
N PHE A 281 4.75 7.65 -20.73
CA PHE A 281 3.81 8.08 -19.71
C PHE A 281 2.82 9.09 -20.29
N VAL A 282 1.52 8.91 -20.02
CA VAL A 282 0.50 9.91 -20.37
C VAL A 282 0.07 10.62 -19.08
N SER A 283 0.40 11.90 -18.96
CA SER A 283 -0.17 12.76 -17.91
C SER A 283 -1.64 13.05 -18.24
N SER A 284 -2.54 12.84 -17.29
CA SER A 284 -4.00 12.96 -17.48
C SER A 284 -4.52 14.40 -17.62
N ALA A 285 -3.64 15.36 -17.96
CA ALA A 285 -3.92 16.79 -17.99
C ALA A 285 -4.32 17.33 -19.39
N SER A 286 -4.44 16.48 -20.42
CA SER A 286 -4.63 16.90 -21.82
C SER A 286 -5.80 16.21 -22.55
N LEU A 287 -6.91 15.96 -21.84
CA LEU A 287 -8.20 15.60 -22.44
C LEU A 287 -9.22 16.73 -22.24
N ASN A 288 -9.03 17.84 -22.95
CA ASN A 288 -10.06 18.87 -23.18
C ASN A 288 -9.67 19.90 -24.27
N THR A 289 -9.59 19.46 -25.53
CA THR A 289 -9.70 20.37 -26.69
C THR A 289 -10.39 19.70 -27.89
N SER A 290 -11.26 20.48 -28.55
CA SER A 290 -11.85 20.30 -29.89
C SER A 290 -12.61 19.00 -30.20
N SER A 291 -13.93 19.05 -30.00
CA SER A 291 -14.90 18.41 -30.91
C SER A 291 -14.93 19.19 -32.23
N PRO A 292 -14.99 18.55 -33.41
CA PRO A 292 -15.17 19.25 -34.68
C PRO A 292 -16.65 19.59 -34.93
N SER A 293 -16.88 20.76 -35.53
CA SER A 293 -18.13 21.20 -36.16
C SER A 293 -17.85 21.61 -37.60
#